data_AF-A0A972GTR9-F1
#
_entry.id   AF-A0A972GTR9-F1
#
_cell.length_a   1.000
_cell.length_b   1.000
_cell.length_c   1.000
_cell.angle_alpha   90.00
_cell.angle_beta   90.00
_cell.angle_gamma   90.00
#
_symmetry.space_group_name_H-M   'P 1'
#
loop_
_entity.id
_entity.type
_entity.pdbx_description
1 polymer ?
#
loop_
_entity_poly.entity_id
_entity_poly.type
_entity_poly.pdbx_seq_one_letter_code
_entity_poly.pdbx_strand_id
1 'polypeptide(L)' 'MAKPTIMNNMRVCKISQQYPIVKLCELLGVSRSSYYRYTNNPNTQVKERIQAIYAQRKGTSGYRKIQAGLLRQYGVLPAL' A
#
# COMPACT_ATOMS: atom_id res chain seq x y z
N MET A 1 -13.95 3.85 -0.89
CA MET A 1 -13.62 4.57 -2.14
C MET A 1 -12.10 4.64 -2.29
N ALA A 2 -11.50 3.80 -3.14
CA ALA A 2 -10.07 3.90 -3.45
C ALA A 2 -9.85 5.12 -4.37
N LYS A 3 -8.93 6.01 -4.00
CA LYS A 3 -8.58 7.17 -4.84
C LYS A 3 -8.06 6.65 -6.20
N PRO A 4 -8.50 7.23 -7.35
CA PRO A 4 -8.19 6.73 -8.70
C PRO A 4 -6.70 6.51 -8.97
N THR A 5 -5.82 7.24 -8.28
CA THR A 5 -4.36 7.12 -8.33
C THR A 5 -3.83 5.73 -7.90
N ILE A 6 -4.47 5.04 -6.95
CA ILE A 6 -4.00 3.74 -6.45
C ILE A 6 -4.21 2.65 -7.50
N MET A 7 -5.37 2.66 -8.19
CA MET A 7 -5.67 1.69 -9.24
C MET A 7 -4.77 1.88 -10.47
N ASN A 8 -4.46 3.12 -10.84
CA ASN A 8 -3.57 3.37 -11.98
C ASN A 8 -2.13 2.93 -11.69
N ASN A 9 -1.61 3.16 -10.48
CA ASN A 9 -0.28 2.66 -10.10
C ASN A 9 -0.17 1.13 -10.14
N MET A 10 -1.20 0.41 -9.66
CA MET A 10 -1.23 -1.06 -9.72
C MET A 10 -1.18 -1.60 -11.16
N ARG A 11 -1.83 -0.89 -12.10
CA ARG A 11 -1.80 -1.23 -13.53
C ARG A 11 -0.43 -0.96 -14.16
N VAL A 12 0.23 0.15 -13.81
CA VAL A 12 1.60 0.44 -14.28
C VAL A 12 2.57 -0.67 -13.86
N CYS A 13 2.50 -1.16 -12.61
CA CYS A 13 3.39 -2.21 -12.12
C CYS A 13 3.29 -3.53 -12.91
N LYS A 14 2.10 -3.88 -13.43
CA LYS A 14 1.90 -5.13 -14.20
C LYS A 14 2.48 -5.05 -15.61
N ILE A 15 2.57 -3.85 -16.19
CA ILE A 15 2.91 -3.64 -17.61
C ILE A 15 4.32 -3.03 -17.78
N SER A 16 4.90 -2.49 -16.70
CA SER A 16 6.25 -1.89 -16.71
C SER A 16 7.37 -2.86 -17.07
N GLN A 17 7.13 -4.17 -17.03
CA GLN A 17 8.08 -5.19 -17.48
C GLN A 17 8.25 -5.22 -19.00
N GLN A 18 7.26 -4.73 -19.76
CA GLN A 18 7.23 -4.81 -21.22
C GLN A 18 7.29 -3.43 -21.89
N TYR A 19 7.00 -2.36 -21.15
CA TYR A 19 6.91 -1.01 -21.69
C TYR A 19 7.64 0.03 -20.81
N PRO A 20 8.24 1.06 -21.42
CA PRO A 20 8.88 2.14 -20.67
C PRO A 20 7.90 2.80 -19.70
N ILE A 21 8.27 2.82 -18.41
CA ILE A 21 7.47 3.41 -17.31
C ILE A 21 7.05 4.85 -17.60
N VAL A 22 7.90 5.61 -18.31
CA VAL A 22 7.63 7.00 -18.70
C VAL A 22 6.36 7.09 -19.55
N LYS A 23 6.26 6.27 -20.60
CA LYS A 23 5.09 6.23 -21.50
C LYS A 23 3.83 5.75 -20.78
N LEU A 24 3.96 4.79 -19.87
CA LEU A 24 2.83 4.28 -19.08
C LEU A 24 2.28 5.34 -18.12
N CYS A 25 3.15 6.10 -17.46
CA CYS A 25 2.78 7.21 -16.58
C CYS A 25 2.03 8.30 -17.35
N GLU A 26 2.53 8.67 -18.54
CA GLU A 26 1.91 9.66 -19.42
C GLU A 26 0.52 9.21 -19.89
N LEU A 27 0.39 7.98 -20.39
CA LEU A 27 -0.87 7.42 -20.90
C LEU A 27 -1.96 7.33 -19.82
N LEU A 28 -1.56 7.04 -18.58
CA LEU A 28 -2.49 6.86 -17.46
C LEU A 28 -2.69 8.14 -16.63
N GLY A 29 -2.09 9.26 -17.02
CA GLY A 29 -2.20 10.54 -16.31
C GLY A 29 -1.63 10.50 -14.89
N VAL A 30 -0.60 9.69 -14.65
CA VAL A 30 0.03 9.52 -13.33
C VAL A 30 1.41 10.15 -13.32
N SER A 31 1.76 10.88 -12.26
CA SER A 31 3.14 11.37 -12.13
C SER A 31 4.12 10.22 -11.88
N ARG A 32 5.30 10.27 -12.51
CA ARG A 32 6.39 9.30 -12.27
C ARG A 32 6.75 9.20 -10.78
N SER A 33 6.74 10.33 -10.07
CA SER A 33 6.96 10.39 -8.62
C SER A 33 5.91 9.63 -7.81
N SER A 34 4.63 9.67 -8.23
CA SER A 34 3.55 8.91 -7.60
C SER A 34 3.70 7.40 -7.82
N TYR A 35 4.14 7.00 -9.01
CA TYR A 35 4.45 5.61 -9.33
C TYR A 35 5.60 5.07 -8.48
N TYR A 36 6.74 5.77 -8.47
CA TYR A 36 7.91 5.35 -7.68
C TYR A 36 7.63 5.38 -6.18
N ARG A 37 6.86 6.36 -5.70
CA ARG A 37 6.38 6.37 -4.31
C ARG A 37 5.55 5.14 -4.00
N TYR A 38 4.63 4.75 -4.88
CA TYR A 38 3.81 3.56 -4.68
C TYR A 38 4.63 2.26 -4.67
N THR A 39 5.58 2.12 -5.60
CA THR A 39 6.42 0.92 -5.72
C THR A 39 7.46 0.81 -4.61
N ASN A 40 8.08 1.92 -4.19
CA ASN A 40 9.02 1.96 -3.07
C ASN A 40 8.35 2.05 -1.69
N ASN A 41 7.08 1.64 -1.55
CA ASN A 41 6.47 1.47 -0.24
C ASN A 41 6.70 0.03 0.24
N PRO A 42 7.72 -0.27 1.06
CA PRO A 42 7.97 -1.62 1.58
C PRO A 42 6.84 -2.14 2.49
N ASN A 43 5.94 -1.25 2.91
CA ASN A 43 4.97 -1.50 3.98
C ASN A 43 3.52 -1.68 3.50
N THR A 44 3.27 -1.99 2.22
CA THR A 44 1.89 -2.22 1.71
C THR A 44 1.19 -3.34 2.47
N GLN A 45 1.84 -4.49 2.65
CA GLN A 45 1.28 -5.62 3.42
C GLN A 45 1.08 -5.28 4.90
N VAL A 46 2.03 -4.58 5.52
CA VAL A 46 1.92 -4.18 6.94
C VAL A 46 0.74 -3.23 7.12
N LYS A 47 0.55 -2.29 6.19
CA LYS A 47 -0.58 -1.36 6.18
C LYS A 47 -1.92 -2.08 6.02
N GLU A 48 -2.01 -3.07 5.14
CA GLU A 48 -3.22 -3.90 4.99
C GLU A 48 -3.54 -4.68 6.27
N ARG A 49 -2.52 -5.27 6.91
CA ARG A 49 -2.68 -5.97 8.20
C ARG A 49 -3.12 -5.04 9.33
N ILE A 50 -2.57 -3.82 9.39
CA ILE A 50 -3.02 -2.77 10.32
C ILE A 50 -4.50 -2.45 10.11
N GLN A 51 -4.91 -2.24 8.85
CA GLN A 51 -6.30 -1.94 8.52
C GLN A 51 -7.24 -3.09 8.88
N ALA A 52 -6.84 -4.34 8.65
CA ALA A 52 -7.60 -5.52 9.02
C ALA A 52 -7.84 -5.60 10.54
N ILE A 53 -6.79 -5.40 11.35
CA ILE A 53 -6.89 -5.40 12.82
C ILE A 53 -7.77 -4.24 13.31
N TYR A 54 -7.61 -3.06 12.70
CA TYR A 54 -8.42 -1.89 13.05
C TYR A 54 -9.91 -2.11 12.76
N ALA A 55 -10.24 -2.70 11.60
CA ALA A 55 -11.59 -3.03 11.21
C ALA A 55 -12.23 -4.12 12.10
N GLN A 56 -11.49 -5.19 12.42
CA GLN A 56 -11.94 -6.24 13.34
C GLN A 56 -12.38 -5.69 14.70
N ARG A 57 -11.74 -4.61 15.15
CA ARG A 57 -11.98 -3.99 16.46
C ARG A 57 -12.82 -2.71 16.38
N LYS A 58 -13.61 -2.56 15.30
CA LYS A 58 -14.55 -1.44 15.08
C LYS A 58 -13.93 -0.06 15.29
N GLY A 59 -12.66 0.09 14.93
CA GLY A 59 -11.94 1.37 15.02
C GLY A 59 -11.56 1.85 16.42
N THR A 60 -11.76 1.05 17.47
CA THR A 60 -11.46 1.46 18.87
C THR A 60 -10.03 1.14 19.31
N SER A 61 -9.19 0.67 18.38
CA SER A 61 -7.83 0.19 18.70
C SER A 61 -6.78 1.25 18.43
N GLY A 62 -6.17 1.75 19.51
CA GLY A 62 -4.98 2.58 19.44
C GLY A 62 -3.73 1.80 19.02
N TYR A 63 -2.67 2.53 18.70
CA TYR A 63 -1.40 2.03 18.15
C TYR A 63 -0.86 0.77 18.87
N ARG A 64 -0.77 0.78 20.21
CA ARG A 64 -0.27 -0.36 21.00
C ARG A 64 -1.08 -1.65 20.78
N LYS A 65 -2.41 -1.55 20.67
CA LYS A 65 -3.29 -2.71 20.45
C LYS A 65 -3.14 -3.26 19.04
N ILE A 66 -2.91 -2.38 18.05
CA ILE A 66 -2.62 -2.77 16.68
C ILE A 66 -1.26 -3.48 16.62
N GLN A 67 -0.24 -2.94 17.28
CA GLN A 67 1.08 -3.57 17.35
C GLN A 67 1.03 -4.97 17.99
N ALA A 68 0.29 -5.12 19.09
CA ALA A 68 0.06 -6.43 19.71
C ALA A 68 -0.71 -7.38 18.76
N GLY A 69 -1.68 -6.87 18.00
CA GLY A 69 -2.39 -7.64 16.99
C GLY A 69 -1.50 -8.09 15.84
N LEU A 70 -0.61 -7.22 15.36
CA LEU A 70 0.35 -7.53 14.31
C LEU A 70 1.34 -8.60 14.73
N LEU A 71 1.87 -8.50 15.95
CA LEU A 71 2.76 -9.50 16.51
C LEU A 71 2.05 -10.84 16.70
N ARG A 72 0.82 -10.84 17.24
CA ARG A 72 0.07 -12.07 17.52
C ARG A 72 -0.44 -12.78 16.27
N GLN A 73 -0.94 -12.04 15.27
CA GLN A 73 -1.55 -12.63 14.08
C GLN A 73 -0.56 -12.87 12.94
N TYR A 74 0.51 -12.08 12.87
CA TYR A 74 1.40 -12.06 11.70
C TYR A 74 2.89 -12.13 12.06
N GLY A 75 3.26 -12.18 13.34
CA GLY A 75 4.65 -12.29 13.79
C GLY A 75 5.54 -11.09 13.43
N VAL A 76 4.94 -9.95 13.08
CA VAL A 76 5.67 -8.76 12.61
C VAL A 76 5.43 -7.57 13.50
N LEU A 77 6.47 -6.77 13.72
CA LEU A 77 6.38 -5.44 14.31
C LEU A 77 6.39 -4.39 13.19
N PRO A 78 5.57 -3.34 13.28
CA PRO A 78 5.68 -2.22 12.37
C PRO A 78 7.03 -1.53 12.60
N ALA A 79 7.89 -1.53 11.59
CA ALA A 79 9.10 -0.70 11.60
C ALA A 79 8.65 0.76 11.59
N LEU A 80 9.03 1.50 12.63
CA LEU A 80 8.85 2.95 12.74
C LEU A 80 9.71 3.68 11.70
#